data_AF-V5ICR3-F1
#
_entry.id   AF-V5ICR3-F1
#
_cell.length_a   1.000
_cell.length_b   1.000
_cell.length_c   1.000
_cell.angle_alpha   90.00
_cell.angle_beta   90.00
_cell.angle_gamma   90.00
#
_symmetry.space_group_name_H-M   'P 1'
#
loop_
_entity.id
_entity.type
_entity.pdbx_description
1 polymer ?
#
loop_
_entity_poly.entity_id
_entity_poly.type
_entity_poly.pdbx_seq_one_letter_code
_entity_poly.pdbx_strand_id
1 'polypeptide(L)'
;MNGVSPFRLVWHAPSTLLCSPLWYADIPGDALVGDCDNEWKATVRSRDGTEAHADLSVKASEQKARFTGNIPRNHLFSCELSAARTSVLEKELEVCQALHELEPQNKWPMLTCVLLMRALDGSGFREGIEKFLVELLTIDPMRSGYYKDLKSKVCDGD
;
A
#
# COMPACT_ATOMS: atom_id res chain seq x y z
N MET A 1 24.12 -11.55 -31.58
CA MET A 1 22.77 -11.71 -31.02
C MET A 1 22.77 -13.00 -30.22
N ASN A 2 23.17 -12.96 -28.94
CA ASN A 2 23.18 -14.15 -28.09
C ASN A 2 21.92 -14.10 -27.23
N GLY A 3 20.88 -14.80 -27.68
CA GLY A 3 19.63 -14.95 -26.94
C GLY A 3 19.87 -15.86 -25.74
N VAL A 4 20.02 -15.28 -24.56
CA VAL A 4 19.94 -16.03 -23.31
C VAL A 4 18.51 -16.57 -23.22
N SER A 5 18.37 -17.89 -23.18
CA SER A 5 17.06 -18.53 -23.05
C SER A 5 16.48 -18.22 -21.67
N PRO A 6 15.20 -17.82 -21.55
CA PRO A 6 14.62 -17.49 -20.27
C PRO A 6 14.57 -18.74 -19.38
N PHE A 7 15.13 -18.63 -18.16
CA PHE A 7 14.99 -19.69 -17.15
C PHE A 7 13.52 -19.84 -16.78
N ARG A 8 13.01 -21.07 -16.87
CA ARG A 8 11.66 -21.37 -16.41
C ARG A 8 11.70 -21.72 -14.92
N LEU A 9 11.29 -20.78 -14.09
CA LEU A 9 11.21 -20.96 -12.64
C LEU A 9 9.86 -21.57 -12.23
N VAL A 10 9.88 -22.39 -11.18
CA VAL A 10 8.67 -22.86 -10.48
C VAL A 10 8.46 -21.96 -9.27
N TRP A 11 7.30 -21.32 -9.21
CA TRP A 11 6.95 -20.42 -8.12
C TRP A 11 6.24 -21.15 -6.99
N HIS A 12 6.63 -20.82 -5.76
CA HIS A 12 6.10 -21.35 -4.53
C HIS A 12 5.51 -20.22 -3.68
N ALA A 13 4.45 -20.52 -2.93
CA ALA A 13 3.92 -19.66 -1.90
C ALA A 13 4.34 -20.18 -0.52
N PRO A 14 4.65 -19.30 0.46
CA PRO A 14 5.00 -19.73 1.82
C PRO A 14 3.84 -20.41 2.56
N SER A 15 2.60 -20.18 2.13
CA SER A 15 1.40 -20.74 2.73
C SER A 15 0.61 -21.55 1.70
N THR A 16 -0.15 -22.54 2.18
CA THR A 16 -1.06 -23.34 1.36
C THR A 16 -2.39 -22.64 1.11
N LEU A 17 -2.50 -21.34 1.40
CA LEU A 17 -3.71 -20.57 1.16
C LEU A 17 -3.95 -20.42 -0.34
N LEU A 18 -5.21 -20.21 -0.72
CA LEU A 18 -5.64 -20.03 -2.10
C LEU A 18 -5.01 -18.80 -2.78
N CYS A 19 -4.54 -17.83 -1.98
CA CYS A 19 -3.83 -16.66 -2.43
C CYS A 19 -2.67 -16.35 -1.48
N SER A 20 -1.56 -15.84 -2.04
CA SER A 20 -0.41 -15.39 -1.29
C SER A 20 0.08 -14.05 -1.86
N PRO A 21 0.34 -13.04 -1.02
CA PRO A 21 0.99 -11.81 -1.46
C PRO A 21 2.50 -12.01 -1.68
N LEU A 22 3.07 -13.12 -1.20
CA LEU A 22 4.49 -13.45 -1.33
C LEU A 22 4.66 -14.73 -2.13
N TRP A 23 5.52 -14.66 -3.14
CA TRP A 23 5.92 -15.81 -3.95
C TRP A 23 7.44 -15.82 -4.05
N TYR A 24 8.02 -17.02 -4.09
CA TYR A 24 9.46 -17.21 -4.23
C TYR A 24 9.74 -18.36 -5.20
N ALA A 25 10.95 -18.40 -5.73
CA ALA A 25 11.44 -19.49 -6.56
C ALA A 25 12.92 -19.71 -6.28
N ASP A 26 13.35 -20.96 -6.33
CA ASP A 26 14.76 -21.30 -6.20
C ASP A 26 15.48 -21.02 -7.51
N ILE A 27 16.55 -20.24 -7.44
CA ILE A 27 17.39 -19.93 -8.59
C ILE A 27 18.52 -20.98 -8.63
N PRO A 28 18.78 -21.61 -9.79
CA PRO A 28 19.90 -22.55 -9.94
C PRO A 28 21.22 -21.92 -9.47
N GLY A 29 21.99 -22.66 -8.67
CA GLY A 29 23.20 -22.14 -8.02
C GLY A 29 24.32 -21.77 -9.00
N ASP A 30 24.33 -22.34 -10.19
CA ASP A 30 25.25 -22.01 -11.29
C ASP A 30 24.86 -20.72 -12.03
N ALA A 31 23.61 -20.26 -11.91
CA ALA A 31 23.13 -19.08 -12.60
C ALA A 31 23.57 -17.77 -11.93
N LEU A 32 23.78 -17.77 -10.61
CA LEU A 32 24.18 -16.60 -9.81
C LEU A 32 25.69 -16.53 -9.54
N VAL A 33 26.44 -17.58 -9.85
CA VAL A 33 27.88 -17.67 -9.55
C VAL A 33 28.68 -17.17 -10.74
N GLY A 34 29.23 -15.96 -10.60
CA GLY A 34 30.21 -15.40 -11.53
C GLY A 34 31.09 -14.37 -10.84
N ASP A 35 32.35 -14.25 -11.26
CA ASP A 35 33.33 -13.26 -10.75
C ASP A 35 33.05 -11.83 -11.25
N CYS A 36 31.89 -11.59 -11.89
CA CYS A 36 31.52 -10.33 -12.50
C CYS A 36 30.13 -9.86 -12.04
N ASP A 37 29.91 -8.55 -12.09
CA ASP A 37 28.61 -7.95 -11.84
C ASP A 37 27.59 -8.44 -12.88
N ASN A 38 26.42 -8.85 -12.41
CA ASN A 38 25.36 -9.40 -13.26
C ASN A 38 24.12 -8.51 -13.21
N GLU A 39 23.55 -8.20 -14.37
CA GLU A 39 22.24 -7.56 -14.48
C GLU A 39 21.16 -8.60 -14.77
N TRP A 40 20.14 -8.61 -13.93
CA TRP A 40 19.00 -9.51 -14.00
C TRP A 40 17.74 -8.73 -14.30
N LYS A 41 16.99 -9.18 -15.30
CA LYS A 41 15.65 -8.68 -15.57
C LYS A 41 14.62 -9.72 -15.15
N ALA A 42 13.91 -9.44 -14.07
CA ALA A 42 12.76 -10.24 -13.65
C ALA A 42 11.51 -9.73 -14.37
N THR A 43 10.75 -10.65 -14.96
CA THR A 43 9.44 -10.35 -15.56
C THR A 43 8.41 -11.28 -14.96
N VAL A 44 7.36 -10.71 -14.37
CA VAL A 44 6.21 -11.45 -13.85
C VAL A 44 5.03 -11.15 -14.74
N ARG A 45 4.41 -12.19 -15.27
CA ARG A 45 3.18 -12.11 -16.07
C ARG A 45 2.05 -12.82 -15.33
N SER A 46 0.96 -12.12 -15.07
CA SER A 46 -0.26 -12.72 -14.53
C SER A 46 -1.05 -13.45 -15.62
N ARG A 47 -2.00 -14.28 -15.20
CA ARG A 47 -2.83 -15.09 -16.11
C ARG A 47 -3.67 -14.25 -17.07
N ASP A 48 -4.07 -13.05 -16.65
CA ASP A 48 -4.83 -12.09 -17.47
C ASP A 48 -3.98 -11.32 -18.49
N GLY A 49 -2.67 -11.56 -18.51
CA GLY A 49 -1.74 -10.94 -19.46
C GLY A 49 -1.08 -9.65 -18.95
N THR A 50 -1.39 -9.18 -17.74
CA THR A 50 -0.68 -8.05 -17.12
C THR A 50 0.77 -8.43 -16.86
N GLU A 51 1.70 -7.54 -17.18
CA GLU A 51 3.13 -7.74 -16.96
C GLU A 51 3.70 -6.68 -16.03
N ALA A 52 4.61 -7.11 -15.16
CA ALA A 52 5.46 -6.24 -14.37
C ALA A 52 6.92 -6.66 -14.56
N HIS A 53 7.83 -5.69 -14.55
CA HIS A 53 9.26 -5.92 -14.72
C HIS A 53 10.04 -5.27 -13.58
N ALA A 54 11.17 -5.88 -13.25
CA ALA A 54 12.14 -5.35 -12.31
C ALA A 54 13.55 -5.64 -12.84
N ASP A 55 14.37 -4.59 -12.88
CA ASP A 55 15.80 -4.72 -13.22
C ASP A 55 16.59 -4.73 -11.90
N LEU A 56 17.42 -5.76 -11.73
CA LEU A 56 18.17 -6.09 -10.52
C LEU A 56 19.65 -6.19 -10.88
N SER A 57 20.47 -5.30 -10.33
CA SER A 57 21.94 -5.40 -10.45
C SER A 57 22.50 -6.15 -9.24
N VAL A 58 23.08 -7.32 -9.46
CA VAL A 58 23.75 -8.12 -8.42
C VAL A 58 25.26 -7.92 -8.58
N LYS A 59 25.89 -7.24 -7.63
CA LYS A 59 27.35 -7.08 -7.64
C LYS A 59 28.03 -8.37 -7.20
N ALA A 60 29.21 -8.66 -7.74
CA ALA A 60 29.97 -9.87 -7.37
C ALA A 60 30.32 -9.93 -5.85
N SER A 61 30.40 -8.77 -5.18
CA SER A 61 30.63 -8.67 -3.73
C SER A 61 29.37 -8.77 -2.88
N GLU A 62 28.17 -8.70 -3.48
CA GLU A 62 26.89 -8.65 -2.80
C GLU A 62 26.14 -9.99 -2.96
N GLN A 63 25.77 -10.61 -1.83
CA GLN A 63 25.04 -11.89 -1.84
C GLN A 63 23.52 -11.74 -2.05
N LYS A 64 23.02 -10.50 -2.18
CA LYS A 64 21.59 -10.18 -2.29
C LYS A 64 21.40 -8.89 -3.09
N ALA A 65 20.41 -8.88 -3.98
CA ALA A 65 19.88 -7.66 -4.59
C ALA A 65 18.39 -7.52 -4.25
N ARG A 66 17.89 -6.28 -4.19
CA ARG A 66 16.47 -5.99 -3.98
C ARG A 66 16.02 -4.89 -4.93
N PHE A 67 14.85 -5.08 -5.50
CA PHE A 67 14.11 -4.06 -6.22
C PHE A 67 12.77 -3.86 -5.52
N THR A 68 12.38 -2.60 -5.33
CA THR A 68 11.05 -2.22 -4.89
C THR A 68 10.50 -1.27 -5.95
N GLY A 69 9.33 -1.59 -6.52
CA GLY A 69 8.67 -0.66 -7.42
C GLY A 69 8.40 0.66 -6.72
N ASN A 70 8.52 1.77 -7.45
CA ASN A 70 8.23 3.10 -6.91
C ASN A 70 6.70 3.28 -6.82
N ILE A 71 6.06 2.60 -5.87
CA ILE A 71 4.66 2.86 -5.51
C ILE A 71 4.72 3.79 -4.31
N PRO A 72 4.52 5.10 -4.49
CA PRO A 72 4.51 5.99 -3.35
C PRO A 72 3.37 5.54 -2.42
N ARG A 73 3.59 5.58 -1.10
CA ARG A 73 2.71 4.92 -0.11
C ARG A 73 1.26 5.42 -0.19
N ASN A 74 1.08 6.67 -0.61
CA ASN A 74 -0.20 7.30 -0.95
C ASN A 74 -0.87 6.74 -2.22
N HIS A 75 -0.26 5.81 -2.96
CA HIS A 75 -0.87 5.10 -4.09
C HIS A 75 -1.28 3.67 -3.74
N LEU A 76 -0.73 3.11 -2.65
CA LEU A 76 -1.09 1.76 -2.20
C LEU A 76 -2.51 1.73 -1.61
N PHE A 77 -2.95 2.85 -1.02
CA PHE A 77 -4.25 2.95 -0.34
C PHE A 77 -5.04 4.24 -0.65
N SER A 78 -4.50 5.12 -1.48
CA SER A 78 -5.18 6.31 -2.01
C SER A 78 -4.85 6.43 -3.50
N CYS A 79 -5.66 7.18 -4.24
CA CYS A 79 -5.41 7.42 -5.67
C CYS A 79 -4.85 8.84 -5.82
N GLU A 80 -4.01 9.12 -6.82
CA GLU A 80 -3.64 10.51 -7.11
C GLU A 80 -4.91 11.32 -7.33
N LEU A 81 -5.12 12.31 -6.47
CA LEU A 81 -6.22 13.23 -6.60
C LEU A 81 -5.79 14.34 -7.55
N SER A 82 -6.58 14.55 -8.60
CA SER A 82 -6.44 15.77 -9.38
C SER A 82 -6.81 16.97 -8.50
N ALA A 83 -6.27 18.16 -8.80
CA ALA A 83 -6.58 19.38 -8.04
C ALA A 83 -8.10 19.62 -7.91
N ALA A 84 -8.87 19.30 -8.96
CA ALA A 84 -10.33 19.38 -8.93
C ALA A 84 -10.96 18.40 -7.92
N ARG A 85 -10.45 17.17 -7.82
CA ARG A 85 -10.93 16.19 -6.82
C ARG A 85 -10.54 16.60 -5.42
N THR A 86 -9.30 17.08 -5.21
CA THR A 86 -8.84 17.58 -3.91
C THR A 86 -9.75 18.69 -3.39
N SER A 87 -10.03 19.71 -4.21
CA SER A 87 -10.90 20.83 -3.82
C SER A 87 -12.33 20.39 -3.46
N VAL A 88 -12.88 19.40 -4.17
CA VAL A 88 -14.19 18.83 -3.82
C VAL A 88 -14.13 18.14 -2.46
N LEU A 89 -13.12 17.30 -2.22
CA LEU A 89 -12.99 16.57 -0.96
C LEU A 89 -12.74 17.51 0.24
N GLU A 90 -11.98 18.60 0.07
CA GLU A 90 -11.80 19.63 1.09
C GLU A 90 -13.13 20.30 1.46
N LYS A 91 -13.94 20.65 0.44
CA LYS A 91 -15.26 21.23 0.67
C LYS A 91 -16.22 20.26 1.36
N GLU A 92 -16.22 18.99 0.97
CA GLU A 92 -17.00 17.96 1.65
C GLU A 92 -16.56 17.78 3.11
N LEU A 93 -15.26 17.92 3.40
CA LEU A 93 -14.73 17.86 4.76
C LEU A 93 -15.26 19.01 5.61
N GLU A 94 -15.24 20.24 5.08
CA GLU A 94 -15.82 21.42 5.76
C GLU A 94 -17.32 21.22 6.06
N VAL A 95 -18.07 20.71 5.09
CA VAL A 95 -19.52 20.44 5.25
C VAL A 95 -19.75 19.37 6.32
N CYS A 96 -18.98 18.29 6.33
CA CYS A 96 -19.11 17.23 7.32
C CYS A 96 -18.73 17.69 8.73
N GLN A 97 -17.74 18.59 8.86
CA GLN A 97 -17.38 19.20 10.14
C GLN A 97 -18.51 20.09 10.67
N ALA A 98 -19.09 20.95 9.83
CA ALA A 98 -20.24 21.76 10.21
C ALA A 98 -21.46 20.89 10.61
N LEU A 99 -21.70 19.79 9.89
CA LEU A 99 -22.77 18.86 10.22
C LEU A 99 -22.51 18.14 11.56
N HIS A 100 -21.26 17.80 11.86
CA HIS A 100 -20.90 17.22 13.16
C HIS A 100 -21.13 18.21 14.31
N GLU A 101 -20.86 19.51 14.11
CA GLU A 101 -21.17 20.54 15.12
C GLU A 101 -22.67 20.65 15.40
N LEU A 102 -23.51 20.51 14.37
CA LEU A 102 -24.97 20.50 14.50
C LEU A 102 -25.50 19.20 15.14
N GLU A 103 -24.86 18.07 14.84
CA GLU A 103 -25.27 16.73 15.31
C GLU A 103 -24.10 15.96 15.96
N PRO A 104 -23.65 16.33 17.18
CA PRO A 104 -22.44 15.75 17.77
C PRO A 104 -22.50 14.24 18.02
N GLN A 105 -23.71 13.70 18.20
CA GLN A 105 -23.93 12.26 18.42
C GLN A 105 -24.10 11.48 17.12
N ASN A 106 -24.09 12.15 15.96
CA ASN A 106 -24.15 11.48 14.67
C ASN A 106 -22.75 10.98 14.29
N LYS A 107 -22.58 9.66 14.29
CA LYS A 107 -21.32 9.01 13.95
C LYS A 107 -20.93 9.12 12.47
N TRP A 108 -21.89 9.33 11.57
CA TRP A 108 -21.62 9.30 10.13
C TRP A 108 -20.81 10.49 9.65
N PRO A 109 -21.15 11.76 9.97
CA PRO A 109 -20.32 12.91 9.65
C PRO A 109 -18.89 12.75 10.19
N MET A 110 -18.76 12.28 11.43
CA MET A 110 -17.47 12.06 12.09
C MET A 110 -16.61 10.99 11.39
N LEU A 111 -17.19 9.83 11.05
CA LEU A 111 -16.50 8.80 10.29
C LEU A 111 -16.14 9.29 8.88
N THR A 112 -17.02 10.05 8.23
CA THR A 112 -16.74 10.62 6.92
C THR A 112 -15.59 11.62 6.98
N CYS A 113 -15.51 12.48 8.00
CA CYS A 113 -14.35 13.35 8.23
C CYS A 113 -13.05 12.56 8.31
N VAL A 114 -13.02 11.45 9.05
CA VAL A 114 -11.84 10.56 9.13
C VAL A 114 -11.43 10.04 7.76
N LEU A 115 -12.39 9.57 6.96
CA LEU A 115 -12.12 9.01 5.63
C LEU A 115 -11.63 10.09 4.64
N LEU A 116 -12.23 11.29 4.68
CA LEU A 116 -11.84 12.43 3.84
C LEU A 116 -10.44 12.93 4.19
N MET A 117 -10.14 13.13 5.49
CA MET A 117 -8.80 13.51 5.94
C MET A 117 -7.74 12.51 5.52
N ARG A 118 -8.03 11.20 5.62
CA ARG A 118 -7.12 10.14 5.16
C ARG A 118 -6.91 10.16 3.64
N ALA A 119 -7.95 10.46 2.88
CA ALA A 119 -7.88 10.54 1.41
C ALA A 119 -7.12 11.78 0.92
N LEU A 120 -7.24 12.90 1.62
CA LEU A 120 -6.57 14.18 1.32
C LEU A 120 -5.08 14.14 1.71
N ASP A 121 -4.81 13.98 3.01
CA ASP A 121 -3.47 13.88 3.57
C ASP A 121 -3.52 13.24 4.96
N GLY A 122 -3.51 11.91 5.01
CA GLY A 122 -3.58 11.19 6.28
C GLY A 122 -2.46 11.53 7.28
N SER A 123 -1.29 11.97 6.81
CA SER A 123 -0.19 12.34 7.69
C SER A 123 -0.36 13.76 8.25
N GLY A 124 -0.78 14.70 7.40
CA GLY A 124 -1.07 16.08 7.80
C GLY A 124 -2.28 16.21 8.73
N PHE A 125 -3.28 15.35 8.58
CA PHE A 125 -4.50 15.36 9.41
C PHE A 125 -4.48 14.36 10.60
N ARG A 126 -3.32 13.79 10.93
CA ARG A 126 -3.19 12.71 11.93
C ARG A 126 -3.90 13.01 13.25
N GLU A 127 -3.67 14.19 13.83
CA GLU A 127 -4.28 14.59 15.11
C GLU A 127 -5.81 14.68 15.03
N GLY A 128 -6.33 15.26 13.93
CA GLY A 128 -7.77 15.35 13.68
C GLY A 128 -8.41 13.97 13.51
N ILE A 129 -7.75 13.08 12.77
CA ILE A 129 -8.18 11.69 12.60
C ILE A 129 -8.24 10.98 13.96
N GLU A 130 -7.18 11.10 14.76
CA GLU A 130 -7.13 10.45 16.08
C GLU A 130 -8.23 10.96 17.02
N LYS A 131 -8.48 12.27 17.04
CA LYS A 131 -9.55 12.87 17.86
C LYS A 131 -10.91 12.26 17.50
N PHE A 132 -11.27 12.25 16.23
CA PHE A 132 -12.56 11.69 15.80
C PHE A 132 -12.65 10.18 16.05
N LEU A 133 -11.56 9.42 15.87
CA LEU A 133 -11.57 7.99 16.18
C LEU A 133 -11.80 7.70 17.67
N VAL A 134 -11.24 8.51 18.56
CA VAL A 134 -11.50 8.39 20.01
C VAL A 134 -12.96 8.68 20.33
N GLU A 135 -13.54 9.69 19.71
CA GLU A 135 -14.94 10.06 19.93
C GLU A 135 -15.90 9.00 19.35
N LEU A 136 -15.59 8.45 18.17
CA LEU A 136 -16.32 7.32 17.56
C LEU A 136 -16.35 6.07 18.45
N LEU A 137 -15.29 5.80 19.21
CA LEU A 137 -15.28 4.70 20.18
C LEU A 137 -16.33 4.86 21.28
N THR A 138 -16.70 6.11 21.59
CA THR A 138 -17.72 6.43 22.61
C THR A 138 -19.13 6.40 22.00
N ILE A 139 -19.30 6.95 20.79
CA ILE A 139 -20.61 7.07 20.12
C ILE A 139 -21.06 5.75 19.47
N ASP A 140 -20.13 4.95 18.93
CA ASP A 140 -20.42 3.67 18.25
C ASP A 140 -19.55 2.52 18.80
N PRO A 141 -19.70 2.15 20.09
CA PRO A 141 -18.82 1.19 20.75
C PRO A 141 -18.85 -0.20 20.10
N MET A 142 -19.95 -0.56 19.44
CA MET A 142 -20.12 -1.82 18.72
C MET A 142 -19.12 -1.98 17.56
N ARG A 143 -18.55 -0.88 17.04
CA ARG A 143 -17.55 -0.88 15.97
C ARG A 143 -16.13 -0.58 16.44
N SER A 144 -15.86 -0.70 17.73
CA SER A 144 -14.55 -0.35 18.29
C SER A 144 -13.36 -1.09 17.66
N GLY A 145 -13.52 -2.35 17.27
CA GLY A 145 -12.49 -3.09 16.52
C GLY A 145 -12.15 -2.41 15.19
N TYR A 146 -13.17 -2.03 14.42
CA TYR A 146 -13.00 -1.33 13.14
C TYR A 146 -12.27 0.01 13.30
N TYR A 147 -12.60 0.81 14.32
CA TYR A 147 -11.91 2.09 14.55
C TYR A 147 -10.46 1.92 14.98
N LYS A 148 -10.15 0.89 15.78
CA LYS A 148 -8.77 0.54 16.14
C LYS A 148 -7.95 0.11 14.92
N ASP A 149 -8.54 -0.70 14.05
CA ASP A 149 -7.93 -1.11 12.78
C ASP A 149 -7.73 0.06 11.83
N LEU A 150 -8.62 1.05 11.86
CA LEU A 150 -8.48 2.28 11.08
C LEU A 150 -7.36 3.16 11.63
N LYS A 151 -7.22 3.23 12.96
CA LYS A 151 -6.13 3.96 13.63
C LYS A 151 -4.76 3.38 13.30
N SER A 152 -4.57 2.06 13.36
CA SER A 152 -3.26 1.43 13.09
C SER A 152 -2.76 1.75 11.68
N LYS A 153 -3.64 1.69 10.68
CA LYS A 153 -3.33 2.02 9.28
C LYS A 153 -2.87 3.46 9.04
N VAL A 154 -3.12 4.38 9.96
CA VAL A 154 -2.69 5.79 9.89
C VAL A 154 -1.36 5.98 10.64
N CYS A 155 -1.14 5.25 11.73
CA CYS A 155 0.08 5.37 12.56
C CYS A 155 1.28 4.54 12.05
N ASP A 156 1.07 3.46 11.29
CA ASP A 156 2.16 2.57 10.80
C ASP A 156 2.98 3.18 9.63
N GLY A 157 3.01 4.52 9.52
CA GLY A 157 3.62 5.27 8.41
C GLY A 157 5.04 5.81 8.65
N ASP A 158 5.58 5.71 9.87
CA ASP A 158 6.95 6.14 10.21
C ASP A 158 7.99 5.04 9.92
#